data_AF-A0A1E5CX57-F1
#
_entry.id   AF-A0A1E5CX57-F1
#
_cell.length_a   1.000
_cell.length_b   1.000
_cell.length_c   1.000
_cell.angle_alpha   90.00
_cell.angle_beta   90.00
_cell.angle_gamma   90.00
#
_symmetry.space_group_name_H-M   'P 1'
#
loop_
_entity.id
_entity.type
_entity.pdbx_description
1 polymer ?
#
loop_
_entity_poly.entity_id
_entity_poly.type
_entity_poly.pdbx_seq_one_letter_code
_entity_poly.pdbx_strand_id
1 'polypeptide(L)'
;MPKAALLGDIGIEHDGFPPTPIISASPDVMIDGKPVARIGDDLEPHDKPKNPPHPRKIASGASHILVNGKPIAIDGSAVNCGGEIKAGSSVNIK
;
A
#
# COMPACT_ATOMS: atom_id res chain seq x y z
N MET A 1 -7.86 -0.81 -15.45
CA MET A 1 -6.42 -0.78 -15.14
C MET A 1 -6.29 -0.27 -13.73
N PRO A 2 -5.46 -0.88 -12.88
CA PRO A 2 -5.37 -0.50 -11.49
C PRO A 2 -4.61 0.82 -11.36
N LYS A 3 -5.02 1.64 -10.39
CA LYS A 3 -4.39 2.94 -10.11
C LYS A 3 -3.11 2.74 -9.33
N ALA A 4 -2.14 3.64 -9.45
CA ALA A 4 -0.94 3.63 -8.61
C ALA A 4 -1.32 3.95 -7.15
N ALA A 5 -0.79 3.20 -6.20
CA ALA A 5 -0.95 3.49 -4.77
C ALA A 5 0.05 4.55 -4.32
N LEU A 6 -0.41 5.47 -3.47
CA LEU A 6 0.36 6.61 -2.98
C LEU A 6 0.45 6.58 -1.44
N LEU A 7 1.41 7.33 -0.90
CA LEU A 7 1.48 7.57 0.54
C LEU A 7 0.14 8.11 1.07
N GLY A 8 -0.36 7.50 2.15
CA GLY A 8 -1.65 7.82 2.74
C GLY A 8 -2.86 7.13 2.12
N ASP A 9 -2.72 6.40 1.00
CA ASP A 9 -3.78 5.49 0.53
C ASP A 9 -4.00 4.37 1.56
N ILE A 10 -5.19 3.76 1.54
CA ILE A 10 -5.67 2.90 2.63
C ILE A 10 -5.48 1.42 2.30
N GLY A 11 -4.89 0.65 3.22
CA GLY A 11 -5.04 -0.80 3.25
C GLY A 11 -6.31 -1.17 4.03
N ILE A 12 -7.26 -1.82 3.36
CA ILE A 12 -8.58 -2.13 3.95
C ILE A 12 -8.48 -3.10 5.13
N GLU A 13 -9.58 -3.20 5.86
CA GLU A 13 -9.76 -4.12 6.99
C GLU A 13 -9.58 -5.59 6.61
N HIS A 14 -9.25 -6.41 7.60
CA HIS A 14 -9.37 -7.87 7.51
C HIS A 14 -9.58 -8.44 8.91
N ASP A 15 -10.36 -9.53 9.03
CA ASP A 15 -10.55 -10.27 10.28
C ASP A 15 -10.92 -9.42 11.51
N GLY A 16 -11.60 -8.29 11.30
CA GLY A 16 -11.95 -7.33 12.36
C GLY A 16 -10.82 -6.40 12.83
N PHE A 17 -9.66 -6.41 12.17
CA PHE A 17 -8.64 -5.37 12.29
C PHE A 17 -8.99 -4.19 11.37
N PRO A 18 -8.92 -2.94 11.85
CA PRO A 18 -9.38 -1.76 11.11
C PRO A 18 -8.47 -1.41 9.91
N PRO A 19 -8.96 -0.61 8.94
CA PRO A 19 -8.14 -0.11 7.85
C PRO A 19 -7.08 0.87 8.36
N THR A 20 -5.92 0.91 7.70
CA THR A 20 -4.81 1.83 8.05
C THR A 20 -4.10 2.39 6.82
N PRO A 21 -3.50 3.59 6.92
CA PRO A 21 -2.82 4.22 5.79
C PRO A 21 -1.44 3.63 5.50
N ILE A 22 -0.97 3.79 4.26
CA ILE A 22 0.44 3.63 3.87
C ILE A 22 1.27 4.77 4.49
N ILE A 23 2.35 4.43 5.18
CA ILE A 23 3.20 5.37 5.93
C ILE A 23 4.65 5.43 5.47
N SER A 24 5.08 4.53 4.58
CA SER A 24 6.34 4.66 3.87
C SER A 24 6.13 4.48 2.36
N ALA A 25 7.02 5.07 1.57
CA ALA A 25 6.89 5.16 0.11
C ALA A 25 8.25 5.49 -0.53
N SER A 26 8.26 5.74 -1.84
CA SER A 26 9.42 6.27 -2.55
C SER A 26 9.89 7.62 -1.97
N PRO A 27 11.20 7.86 -1.81
CA PRO A 27 11.71 9.14 -1.32
C PRO A 27 11.70 10.25 -2.39
N ASP A 28 11.57 9.89 -3.67
CA ASP A 28 11.89 10.78 -4.80
C ASP A 28 10.94 10.64 -6.01
N VAL A 29 10.11 9.59 -6.09
CA VAL A 29 9.12 9.41 -7.15
C VAL A 29 7.73 9.73 -6.64
N MET A 30 7.08 10.68 -7.29
CA MET A 30 5.75 11.18 -6.91
C MET A 30 4.74 11.04 -8.05
N ILE A 31 3.48 10.78 -7.68
CA ILE A 31 2.29 10.88 -8.52
C ILE A 31 1.27 11.72 -7.75
N ASP A 32 0.57 12.62 -8.43
CA ASP A 32 -0.39 13.55 -7.79
C ASP A 32 0.20 14.34 -6.60
N GLY A 33 1.50 14.65 -6.66
CA GLY A 33 2.21 15.34 -5.59
C GLY A 33 2.45 14.51 -4.32
N LYS A 34 2.18 13.19 -4.35
CA LYS A 34 2.44 12.27 -3.24
C LYS A 34 3.46 11.20 -3.62
N PRO A 35 4.30 10.75 -2.68
CA PRO A 35 5.20 9.62 -2.87
C PRO A 35 4.48 8.35 -3.35
N VAL A 36 5.09 7.64 -4.31
CA VAL A 36 4.57 6.37 -4.84
C VAL A 36 4.90 5.22 -3.89
N ALA A 37 3.89 4.41 -3.56
CA ALA A 37 4.04 3.21 -2.76
C ALA A 37 4.51 2.02 -3.59
N ARG A 38 5.27 1.10 -2.97
CA ARG A 38 5.93 -0.04 -3.62
C ARG A 38 5.78 -1.29 -2.76
N ILE A 39 6.05 -2.46 -3.35
CA ILE A 39 6.20 -3.68 -2.56
C ILE A 39 7.24 -3.45 -1.46
N GLY A 40 6.88 -3.84 -0.25
CA GLY A 40 7.72 -3.75 0.91
C GLY A 40 7.62 -2.42 1.67
N ASP A 41 6.86 -1.44 1.18
CA ASP A 41 6.54 -0.24 1.94
C ASP A 41 5.48 -0.55 3.03
N ASP A 42 5.52 0.20 4.12
CA ASP A 42 4.80 -0.05 5.36
C ASP A 42 3.44 0.64 5.38
N LEU A 43 2.48 -0.01 6.03
CA LEU A 43 1.27 0.63 6.50
C LEU A 43 1.36 0.77 8.02
N GLU A 44 0.57 1.68 8.58
CA GLU A 44 0.45 1.80 10.02
C GLU A 44 -0.02 0.45 10.62
N PRO A 45 0.67 -0.07 11.66
CA PRO A 45 0.22 -1.26 12.37
C PRO A 45 -1.19 -1.10 12.90
N HIS A 46 -1.92 -2.19 13.00
CA HIS A 46 -3.25 -2.19 13.62
C HIS A 46 -3.39 -3.30 14.65
N ASP A 47 -4.35 -3.12 15.55
CA ASP A 47 -4.76 -4.07 16.56
C ASP A 47 -6.28 -4.23 16.56
N LYS A 48 -6.78 -5.08 17.44
CA LYS A 48 -8.21 -5.21 17.75
C LYS A 48 -8.36 -5.71 19.19
N PRO A 49 -9.55 -5.62 19.82
CA PRO A 49 -9.74 -6.08 21.18
C PRO A 49 -9.24 -7.52 21.39
N LYS A 50 -8.39 -7.72 22.41
CA LYS A 50 -7.76 -9.01 22.78
C LYS A 50 -6.73 -9.56 21.77
N ASN A 51 -6.25 -8.74 20.82
CA ASN A 51 -5.16 -9.09 19.91
C ASN A 51 -4.14 -7.94 19.89
N PRO A 52 -2.84 -8.20 20.16
CA PRO A 52 -1.84 -7.13 20.13
C PRO A 52 -1.64 -6.58 18.70
N PRO A 53 -1.05 -5.37 18.56
CA PRO A 53 -0.75 -4.79 17.26
C PRO A 53 0.24 -5.66 16.49
N HIS A 54 0.11 -5.67 15.16
CA HIS A 54 1.03 -6.35 14.27
C HIS A 54 1.38 -5.49 13.04
N PRO A 55 2.59 -5.66 12.47
CA PRO A 55 3.05 -4.84 11.35
C PRO A 55 2.31 -5.20 10.06
N ARG A 56 2.15 -4.17 9.21
CA ARG A 56 1.51 -4.29 7.90
C ARG A 56 2.47 -3.80 6.82
N LYS A 57 2.59 -4.54 5.72
CA LYS A 57 3.49 -4.24 4.60
C LYS A 57 2.87 -4.62 3.27
N ILE A 58 3.07 -3.81 2.23
CA ILE A 58 2.59 -4.11 0.88
C ILE A 58 3.31 -5.36 0.36
N ALA A 59 2.54 -6.38 -0.02
CA ALA A 59 3.04 -7.70 -0.39
C ALA A 59 3.00 -7.98 -1.90
N SER A 60 2.19 -7.25 -2.67
CA SER A 60 2.13 -7.40 -4.13
C SER A 60 2.06 -6.06 -4.86
N GLY A 61 2.31 -6.08 -6.16
CA GLY A 61 2.38 -4.91 -7.02
C GLY A 61 2.62 -5.32 -8.48
N ALA A 62 2.69 -4.33 -9.37
CA ALA A 62 2.96 -4.55 -10.78
C ALA A 62 4.47 -4.77 -11.02
N SER A 63 4.86 -6.00 -11.37
CA SER A 63 6.28 -6.41 -11.46
C SER A 63 7.06 -5.81 -12.63
N HIS A 64 6.37 -5.36 -13.67
CA HIS A 64 6.97 -4.79 -14.88
C HIS A 64 7.33 -3.30 -14.75
N ILE A 65 6.84 -2.62 -13.71
CA ILE A 65 7.15 -1.21 -13.42
C ILE A 65 7.83 -1.12 -12.07
N LEU A 66 9.11 -0.74 -12.09
CA LEU A 66 9.94 -0.63 -10.91
C LEU A 66 10.13 0.85 -10.53
N VAL A 67 9.89 1.15 -9.25
CA VAL A 67 10.18 2.45 -8.63
C VAL A 67 11.25 2.21 -7.57
N ASN A 68 12.41 2.88 -7.71
CA ASN A 68 13.61 2.62 -6.90
C ASN A 68 13.97 1.12 -6.80
N GLY A 69 13.84 0.38 -7.90
CA GLY A 69 14.14 -1.05 -7.97
C GLY A 69 13.11 -1.99 -7.33
N LYS A 70 11.97 -1.47 -6.84
CA LYS A 70 10.87 -2.27 -6.27
C LYS A 70 9.61 -2.17 -7.14
N PRO A 71 8.84 -3.25 -7.31
CA PRO A 71 7.56 -3.17 -8.03
C PRO A 71 6.62 -2.12 -7.42
N ILE A 72 5.97 -1.34 -8.28
CA ILE A 72 4.99 -0.34 -7.87
C ILE A 72 3.74 -1.00 -7.26
N ALA A 73 3.24 -0.45 -6.15
CA ALA A 73 1.97 -0.88 -5.57
C ALA A 73 0.79 -0.26 -6.31
N ILE A 74 -0.30 -0.99 -6.43
CA ILE A 74 -1.46 -0.63 -7.25
C ILE A 74 -2.78 -0.89 -6.48
N ASP A 75 -3.91 -0.37 -6.97
CA ASP A 75 -5.24 -0.74 -6.45
C ASP A 75 -5.40 -2.27 -6.47
N GLY A 76 -5.78 -2.85 -5.34
CA GLY A 76 -5.86 -4.31 -5.14
C GLY A 76 -4.53 -4.98 -4.77
N SER A 77 -3.43 -4.25 -4.59
CA SER A 77 -2.19 -4.80 -4.03
C SER A 77 -2.46 -5.42 -2.66
N ALA A 78 -2.05 -6.66 -2.43
CA ALA A 78 -2.23 -7.36 -1.17
C ALA A 78 -1.35 -6.75 -0.07
N VAL A 79 -1.84 -6.79 1.17
CA VAL A 79 -1.06 -6.51 2.38
C VAL A 79 -0.71 -7.83 3.05
N ASN A 80 0.53 -7.97 3.54
CA ASN A 80 1.08 -9.25 4.03
C ASN A 80 0.28 -9.91 5.17
N CYS A 81 -0.42 -9.13 6.00
CA CYS A 81 -1.24 -9.61 7.11
C CYS A 81 -2.70 -9.86 6.72
N GLY A 82 -3.14 -9.41 5.54
CA GLY A 82 -4.52 -9.44 5.10
C GLY A 82 -5.02 -8.07 4.62
N GLY A 83 -6.06 -8.11 3.78
CA GLY A 83 -6.60 -6.95 3.09
C GLY A 83 -5.79 -6.55 1.85
N GLU A 84 -6.27 -5.50 1.18
CA GLU A 84 -5.70 -4.95 -0.04
C GLU A 84 -5.65 -3.42 -0.01
N ILE A 85 -4.80 -2.84 -0.85
CA ILE A 85 -4.67 -1.39 -1.00
C ILE A 85 -5.84 -0.85 -1.85
N LYS A 86 -6.48 0.19 -1.34
CA LYS A 86 -7.41 1.03 -2.08
C LYS A 86 -6.71 2.29 -2.55
N ALA A 87 -6.34 2.33 -3.83
CA ALA A 87 -5.54 3.39 -4.40
C ALA A 87 -6.40 4.52 -5.00
N GLY A 88 -6.03 5.77 -4.69
CA GLY A 88 -6.80 6.96 -5.05
C GLY A 88 -6.31 7.72 -6.29
N SER A 89 -5.12 7.41 -6.81
CA SER A 89 -4.43 8.27 -7.78
C SER A 89 -5.16 8.50 -9.11
N SER A 90 -4.71 9.50 -9.86
CA SER A 90 -5.17 9.82 -11.21
C SER A 90 -4.53 8.93 -12.29
N VAL A 91 -3.44 8.23 -11.96
CA VAL A 91 -2.62 7.47 -12.92
C VAL A 91 -2.99 5.99 -12.91
N ASN A 92 -3.29 5.46 -14.09
CA ASN A 92 -3.46 4.03 -14.31
C ASN A 92 -2.12 3.38 -14.66
N ILE A 93 -1.83 2.25 -14.05
CA ILE A 93 -0.67 1.43 -14.35
C ILE A 93 -1.05 0.38 -15.39
N LYS A 94 -0.31 0.37 -16.51
CA LYS A 94 -0.46 -0.56 -17.64
C LYS A 94 0.65 -1.58 -17.59
#